data_AF-A0A843E9W5-F1
#
_entry.id   AF-A0A843E9W5-F1
#
_cell.length_a   1.000
_cell.length_b   1.000
_cell.length_c   1.000
_cell.angle_alpha   90.00
_cell.angle_beta   90.00
_cell.angle_gamma   90.00
#
_symmetry.space_group_name_H-M   'P 1'
#
loop_
_entity.id
_entity.type
_entity.pdbx_description
1 polymer ?
#
loop_
_entity_poly.entity_id
_entity_poly.type
_entity_poly.pdbx_seq_one_letter_code
_entity_poly.pdbx_strand_id
1 'polypeptide(L)'
;MEADEISEPISLAPKTKIYINGELFGTCENPEEFTQEMREKRRKGQVSHEMNITYYEDNNEIYIFNDPGRARRPLILVYDGQPALTDEHIEAIANGELKWDDLFAKGILDYLDAEEEENSYIAMNLSQLNEDHTHLEIDPSTMLGICAGIIPFSDHNSSPRNTMEAGMTKQALGLYVSYYSFRTDTRALLLHHPQTPIVKTRIIDSTNYDLRPSGQNFVVALMSYEG
;
A
#
# COMPACT_ATOMS: atom_id res chain seq x y z
N MET A 1 -55.55 1.80 45.39
CA MET A 1 -54.41 1.09 44.80
C MET A 1 -54.08 1.86 43.54
N GLU A 2 -53.05 2.70 43.68
CA GLU A 2 -52.55 3.59 42.65
C GLU A 2 -52.07 2.79 41.44
N ALA A 3 -52.26 3.39 40.27
CA ALA A 3 -51.72 2.91 39.01
C ALA A 3 -50.21 3.14 39.02
N ASP A 4 -49.43 2.07 38.84
CA ASP A 4 -48.00 2.17 38.56
C ASP A 4 -47.81 2.87 37.21
N GLU A 5 -47.21 4.05 37.24
CA GLU A 5 -46.68 4.74 36.07
C GLU A 5 -45.59 3.87 35.44
N ILE A 6 -45.88 3.33 34.26
CA ILE A 6 -44.87 2.73 33.39
C ILE A 6 -43.99 3.88 32.89
N SER A 7 -42.81 4.03 33.49
CA SER A 7 -41.78 4.95 33.02
C SER A 7 -41.47 4.66 31.55
N GLU A 8 -41.56 5.67 30.68
CA GLU A 8 -41.11 5.58 29.30
C GLU A 8 -39.67 5.05 29.25
N PRO A 9 -39.32 4.16 28.29
CA PRO A 9 -37.95 3.72 28.14
C PRO A 9 -37.10 4.95 27.83
N ILE A 10 -36.18 5.29 28.74
CA ILE A 10 -35.14 6.29 28.50
C ILE A 10 -34.52 5.94 27.15
N SER A 11 -34.71 6.80 26.14
CA SER A 11 -34.09 6.63 24.84
C SER A 11 -32.58 6.79 25.03
N LEU A 12 -31.89 5.70 25.38
CA LEU A 12 -30.45 5.63 25.21
C LEU A 12 -30.22 5.86 23.72
N ALA A 13 -29.65 7.01 23.38
CA ALA A 13 -29.05 7.19 22.06
C ALA A 13 -28.23 5.93 21.75
N PRO A 14 -28.34 5.35 20.54
CA PRO A 14 -27.67 4.11 20.23
C PRO A 14 -26.17 4.31 20.41
N LYS A 15 -25.62 3.77 21.51
CA LYS A 15 -24.19 3.86 21.79
C LYS A 15 -23.45 2.99 20.78
N THR A 16 -22.48 3.58 20.09
CA THR A 16 -21.64 2.87 19.11
C THR A 16 -20.86 1.77 19.82
N LYS A 17 -20.89 0.55 19.30
CA LYS A 17 -20.12 -0.55 19.90
C LYS A 17 -18.66 -0.50 19.45
N ILE A 18 -17.73 -0.78 20.35
CA ILE A 18 -16.31 -0.92 20.03
C ILE A 18 -15.93 -2.39 20.11
N TYR A 19 -15.38 -2.91 19.01
CA TYR A 19 -14.78 -4.23 18.95
C TYR A 19 -13.27 -4.10 18.83
N ILE A 20 -12.54 -4.92 19.58
CA ILE A 20 -11.08 -5.05 19.46
C ILE A 20 -10.80 -6.47 19.01
N ASN A 21 -10.21 -6.64 17.82
CA ASN A 21 -9.92 -7.96 17.25
C ASN A 21 -11.13 -8.91 17.23
N GLY A 22 -12.33 -8.34 17.01
CA GLY A 22 -13.61 -9.08 16.96
C GLY A 22 -14.29 -9.32 18.32
N GLU A 23 -13.65 -8.98 19.45
CA GLU A 23 -14.28 -9.06 20.77
C GLU A 23 -14.96 -7.73 21.13
N LEU A 24 -16.21 -7.78 21.59
CA LEU A 24 -16.94 -6.60 22.06
C LEU A 24 -16.26 -6.08 23.34
N PHE A 25 -15.63 -4.92 23.24
CA PHE A 25 -14.92 -4.30 24.35
C PHE A 25 -15.81 -3.34 25.14
N GLY A 26 -16.63 -2.54 24.45
CA GLY A 26 -17.43 -1.52 25.11
C GLY A 26 -18.27 -0.70 24.14
N THR A 27 -18.66 0.49 24.60
CA THR A 27 -19.49 1.42 23.81
C THR A 27 -18.98 2.85 23.90
N CYS A 28 -19.12 3.60 22.82
CA CYS A 28 -18.79 5.02 22.69
C CYS A 28 -20.05 5.85 22.43
N GLU A 29 -20.04 7.11 22.86
CA GLU A 29 -21.11 8.07 22.56
C GLU A 29 -20.79 8.90 21.29
N ASN A 30 -19.53 9.28 21.09
CA ASN A 30 -19.06 10.07 19.93
C ASN A 30 -18.05 9.26 19.11
N PRO A 31 -18.50 8.45 18.14
CA PRO A 31 -17.62 7.52 17.42
C PRO A 31 -16.61 8.20 16.48
N GLU A 32 -17.01 9.27 15.81
CA GLU A 32 -16.15 10.04 14.91
C GLU A 32 -14.97 10.66 15.67
N GLU A 33 -15.27 11.38 16.76
CA GLU A 33 -14.28 12.02 17.62
C GLU A 33 -13.32 10.99 18.22
N PHE A 34 -13.83 9.87 18.73
CA PHE A 34 -13.02 8.78 19.26
C PHE A 34 -12.08 8.19 18.20
N THR A 35 -12.59 7.97 16.99
CA THR A 35 -11.80 7.41 15.88
C THR A 35 -10.68 8.35 15.47
N GLN A 36 -10.98 9.65 15.36
CA GLN A 36 -10.00 10.67 15.05
C GLN A 36 -8.94 10.80 16.16
N GLU A 37 -9.35 10.81 17.43
CA GLU A 37 -8.44 10.87 18.57
C GLU A 37 -7.47 9.69 18.57
N MET A 38 -7.97 8.47 18.31
CA MET A 38 -7.13 7.26 18.24
C MET A 38 -6.14 7.30 17.07
N ARG A 39 -6.57 7.78 15.89
CA ARG A 39 -5.67 8.01 14.74
C ARG A 39 -4.59 9.04 15.08
N GLU A 40 -4.95 10.13 15.74
CA GLU A 40 -3.97 11.12 16.20
C GLU A 40 -2.98 10.58 17.22
N LYS A 41 -3.45 9.75 18.17
CA LYS A 41 -2.57 9.08 19.14
C LYS A 41 -1.58 8.15 18.45
N ARG A 42 -2.01 7.44 17.39
CA ARG A 42 -1.12 6.63 16.53
C ARG A 42 -0.08 7.50 15.83
N ARG A 43 -0.50 8.60 15.20
CA ARG A 43 0.38 9.53 14.47
C ARG A 43 1.39 10.25 15.39
N LYS A 44 1.04 10.47 16.66
CA LYS A 44 1.92 11.02 17.71
C LYS A 44 2.82 9.95 18.37
N GLY A 45 2.73 8.69 17.95
CA GLY A 45 3.51 7.58 18.51
C GLY A 45 3.09 7.13 19.92
N GLN A 46 1.92 7.54 20.40
CA GLN A 46 1.38 7.10 21.71
C GLN A 46 0.77 5.69 21.63
N VAL A 47 0.31 5.31 20.43
CA VAL A 47 -0.18 3.97 20.10
C VAL A 47 0.66 3.43 18.96
N SER A 48 0.80 2.09 18.89
CA SER A 48 1.53 1.43 17.81
C SER A 48 0.99 1.83 16.43
N HIS A 49 1.90 2.06 15.48
CA HIS A 49 1.58 2.23 14.05
C HIS A 49 0.93 0.98 13.42
N GLU A 50 0.88 -0.13 14.15
CA GLU A 50 0.21 -1.36 13.74
C GLU A 50 -1.27 -1.42 14.05
N MET A 51 -1.75 -0.55 14.93
CA MET A 51 -3.17 -0.45 15.24
C MET A 51 -3.89 0.26 14.10
N ASN A 52 -4.95 -0.35 13.56
CA ASN A 52 -5.87 0.30 12.62
C ASN A 52 -7.25 0.43 13.26
N ILE A 53 -7.96 1.50 12.92
CA ILE A 53 -9.28 1.80 13.47
C ILE A 53 -10.23 2.27 12.36
N THR A 54 -11.38 1.62 12.31
CA THR A 54 -12.44 1.87 11.34
C THR A 54 -13.74 2.13 12.06
N TYR A 55 -14.50 3.13 11.60
CA TYR A 55 -15.86 3.38 12.01
C TYR A 55 -16.81 3.07 10.85
N TYR A 56 -17.74 2.15 11.09
CA TYR A 56 -18.82 1.85 10.17
C TYR A 56 -20.08 2.58 10.62
N GLU A 57 -20.43 3.66 9.90
CA GLU A 57 -21.62 4.47 10.16
C GLU A 57 -22.91 3.64 10.03
N ASP A 58 -22.99 2.77 9.02
CA ASP A 58 -24.18 1.95 8.72
C ASP A 58 -24.60 1.04 9.89
N ASN A 59 -23.62 0.39 10.52
CA ASN A 59 -23.85 -0.53 11.64
C ASN A 59 -23.72 0.17 13.00
N ASN A 60 -23.20 1.40 13.00
CA ASN A 60 -22.79 2.14 14.19
C ASN A 60 -21.83 1.31 15.07
N GLU A 61 -20.73 0.84 14.46
CA GLU A 61 -19.71 0.01 15.12
C GLU A 61 -18.30 0.51 14.78
N ILE A 62 -17.43 0.50 15.78
CA ILE A 62 -16.00 0.78 15.64
C ILE A 62 -15.24 -0.54 15.76
N TYR A 63 -14.33 -0.77 14.83
CA TYR A 63 -13.43 -1.91 14.84
C TYR A 63 -12.00 -1.40 15.01
N ILE A 64 -11.32 -1.96 16.01
CA ILE A 64 -9.89 -1.74 16.25
C ILE A 64 -9.19 -3.07 16.02
N PHE A 65 -8.23 -3.07 15.11
CA PHE A 65 -7.43 -4.23 14.81
C PHE A 65 -5.96 -3.98 15.17
N ASN A 66 -5.38 -4.91 15.93
CA ASN A 66 -3.95 -4.93 16.25
C ASN A 66 -3.33 -6.33 16.05
N ASP A 67 -4.03 -7.20 15.33
CA ASP A 67 -3.57 -8.56 15.06
C ASP A 67 -2.51 -8.61 13.95
N PRO A 68 -1.56 -9.56 14.03
CA PRO A 68 -0.56 -9.80 12.99
C PRO A 68 -1.17 -10.44 11.74
N GLY A 69 -0.52 -10.24 10.59
CA GLY A 69 -0.89 -10.88 9.32
C GLY A 69 -1.80 -10.05 8.42
N ARG A 70 -2.28 -8.89 8.88
CA ARG A 70 -3.03 -7.93 8.06
C ARG A 70 -2.12 -7.28 7.03
N ALA A 71 -2.60 -7.21 5.79
CA ALA A 71 -1.95 -6.46 4.72
C ALA A 71 -2.20 -4.96 4.93
N ARG A 72 -1.12 -4.18 4.93
CA ARG A 72 -1.14 -2.73 5.10
C ARG A 72 -0.31 -2.09 4.01
N ARG A 73 -0.67 -0.86 3.62
CA ARG A 73 0.11 -0.06 2.67
C ARG A 73 0.41 1.32 3.24
N PRO A 74 1.62 1.85 3.01
CA PRO A 74 1.98 3.19 3.46
C PRO A 74 1.36 4.24 2.54
N LEU A 75 0.80 5.30 3.12
CA LEU A 75 0.27 6.45 2.41
C LEU A 75 0.76 7.75 3.03
N ILE A 76 0.84 8.81 2.23
CA ILE A 76 1.20 10.14 2.68
C ILE A 76 -0.02 10.77 3.34
N LEU A 77 0.14 11.31 4.53
CA LEU A 77 -0.94 12.04 5.22
C LEU A 77 -1.18 13.38 4.54
N VAL A 78 -2.45 13.79 4.47
CA VAL A 78 -2.87 15.08 3.94
C VAL A 78 -3.54 15.88 5.06
N TYR A 79 -3.12 17.13 5.22
CA TYR A 79 -3.68 18.07 6.18
C TYR A 79 -4.13 19.32 5.41
N ASP A 80 -5.40 19.69 5.54
CA ASP A 80 -5.99 20.89 4.93
C ASP A 80 -5.66 21.01 3.42
N GLY A 81 -5.77 19.90 2.68
CA GLY A 81 -5.49 19.83 1.25
C GLY A 81 -4.01 19.89 0.85
N GLN A 82 -3.08 19.80 1.81
CA GLN A 82 -1.64 19.77 1.56
C GLN A 82 -1.02 18.46 2.05
N PRO A 83 -0.09 17.85 1.29
CA PRO A 83 0.60 16.66 1.73
C PRO A 83 1.55 17.00 2.89
N ALA A 84 1.60 16.15 3.91
CA ALA A 84 2.53 16.26 5.03
C ALA A 84 3.99 16.08 4.60
N LEU A 85 4.22 15.38 3.47
CA LEU A 85 5.53 15.22 2.87
C LEU A 85 5.87 16.47 2.04
N THR A 86 6.93 17.18 2.43
CA THR A 86 7.41 18.40 1.79
C THR A 86 8.74 18.17 1.06
N ASP A 87 9.13 19.10 0.20
CA ASP A 87 10.40 19.02 -0.52
C ASP A 87 11.61 19.00 0.45
N GLU A 88 11.54 19.70 1.57
CA GLU A 88 12.57 19.66 2.63
C GLU A 88 12.74 18.25 3.21
N HIS A 89 11.64 17.53 3.41
CA HIS A 89 11.69 16.13 3.86
C HIS A 89 12.34 15.25 2.79
N ILE A 90 12.06 15.49 1.52
CA ILE A 90 12.67 14.73 0.40
C ILE A 90 14.18 14.97 0.33
N GLU A 91 14.63 16.21 0.49
CA GLU A 91 16.06 16.54 0.53
C GLU A 91 16.77 15.89 1.73
N ALA A 92 16.14 15.93 2.91
CA ALA A 92 16.68 15.27 4.10
C ALA A 92 16.74 13.73 3.96
N ILE A 93 15.77 13.11 3.27
CA ILE A 93 15.83 11.68 2.92
C ILE A 93 17.00 11.41 1.96
N ALA A 94 17.18 12.26 0.93
CA ALA A 94 18.25 12.11 -0.05
C ALA A 94 19.65 12.24 0.59
N ASN A 95 19.80 13.09 1.61
CA ASN A 95 21.03 13.24 2.39
C ASN A 95 21.23 12.14 3.44
N GLY A 96 20.24 11.27 3.66
CA GLY A 96 20.29 10.19 4.64
C GLY A 96 20.06 10.65 6.09
N GLU A 97 19.52 11.85 6.29
CA GLU A 97 19.21 12.43 7.60
C GLU A 97 17.87 11.94 8.15
N LEU A 98 16.89 11.70 7.27
CA LEU A 98 15.60 11.10 7.59
C LEU A 98 15.53 9.67 7.07
N LYS A 99 15.13 8.74 7.95
CA LYS A 99 14.84 7.35 7.58
C LYS A 99 13.34 7.10 7.48
N TRP A 100 13.00 5.95 6.90
CA TRP A 100 11.61 5.52 6.72
C TRP A 100 10.80 5.57 8.02
N ASP A 101 11.31 4.98 9.10
CA ASP A 101 10.62 4.94 10.40
C ASP A 101 10.43 6.33 11.02
N ASP A 102 11.34 7.26 10.75
CA ASP A 102 11.24 8.64 11.25
C ASP A 102 10.04 9.37 10.63
N LEU A 103 9.63 9.00 9.40
CA LEU A 103 8.46 9.58 8.72
C LEU A 103 7.16 9.20 9.42
N PHE A 104 7.05 7.98 9.97
CA PHE A 104 5.88 7.57 10.75
C PHE A 104 5.87 8.23 12.13
N ALA A 105 7.03 8.30 12.78
CA ALA A 105 7.17 8.97 14.07
C ALA A 105 6.83 10.48 14.00
N LYS A 106 7.06 11.10 12.85
CA LYS A 106 6.71 12.50 12.56
C LYS A 106 5.28 12.70 12.07
N GLY A 107 4.50 11.63 11.88
CA GLY A 107 3.14 11.72 11.33
C GLY A 107 3.10 12.22 9.88
N ILE A 108 4.12 11.89 9.07
CA ILE A 108 4.17 12.21 7.64
C ILE A 108 3.53 11.08 6.82
N LEU A 109 3.84 9.84 7.20
CA LEU A 109 3.27 8.63 6.60
C LEU A 109 2.38 7.90 7.61
N ASP A 110 1.39 7.17 7.10
CA ASP A 110 0.53 6.30 7.89
C ASP A 110 0.39 4.92 7.20
N TYR A 111 0.20 3.87 7.98
CA TYR A 111 -0.07 2.52 7.47
C TYR A 111 -1.55 2.24 7.54
N LEU A 112 -2.19 2.10 6.38
CA LEU A 112 -3.61 1.76 6.27
C LEU A 112 -3.77 0.29 5.91
N ASP A 113 -4.65 -0.40 6.62
CA ASP A 113 -5.16 -1.71 6.19
C ASP A 113 -6.42 -1.52 5.32
N ALA A 114 -6.91 -2.63 4.77
CA ALA A 114 -8.09 -2.61 3.89
C ALA A 114 -9.35 -2.10 4.61
N GLU A 115 -9.48 -2.32 5.92
CA GLU A 115 -10.64 -1.89 6.70
C GLU A 115 -10.60 -0.37 6.96
N GLU A 116 -9.45 0.20 7.31
CA GLU A 116 -9.32 1.64 7.56
C GLU A 116 -9.29 2.45 6.26
N GLU A 117 -8.87 1.82 5.15
CA GLU A 117 -8.93 2.41 3.82
C GLU A 117 -10.36 2.77 3.39
N GLU A 118 -11.39 2.03 3.83
CA GLU A 118 -12.80 2.33 3.53
C GLU A 118 -13.26 3.68 4.12
N ASN A 119 -12.61 4.15 5.19
CA ASN A 119 -12.86 5.47 5.79
C ASN A 119 -11.92 6.56 5.26
N SER A 120 -11.15 6.29 4.21
CA SER A 120 -10.11 7.19 3.73
C SER A 120 -10.39 7.65 2.29
N TYR A 121 -10.25 8.95 2.04
CA TYR A 121 -10.34 9.50 0.69
C TYR A 121 -8.93 9.79 0.16
N ILE A 122 -8.45 8.92 -0.73
CA ILE A 122 -7.04 8.88 -1.18
C ILE A 122 -6.90 9.53 -2.56
N ALA A 123 -6.04 10.54 -2.66
CA ALA A 123 -5.66 11.14 -3.94
C ALA A 123 -4.60 10.27 -4.64
N MET A 124 -4.74 10.04 -5.95
CA MET A 124 -3.74 9.29 -6.72
C MET A 124 -2.54 10.15 -7.17
N ASN A 125 -2.77 11.44 -7.36
CA ASN A 125 -1.75 12.39 -7.82
C ASN A 125 -1.94 13.74 -7.12
N LEU A 126 -0.85 14.50 -6.99
CA LEU A 126 -0.87 15.86 -6.45
C LEU A 126 -1.85 16.79 -7.18
N SER A 127 -2.06 16.60 -8.49
CA SER A 127 -2.97 17.43 -9.29
C SER A 127 -4.46 17.22 -8.94
N GLN A 128 -4.80 16.11 -8.30
CA GLN A 128 -6.17 15.76 -7.91
C GLN A 128 -6.43 16.07 -6.43
N LEU A 129 -5.41 16.50 -5.70
CA LEU A 129 -5.49 16.77 -4.28
C LEU A 129 -6.46 17.93 -4.01
N ASN A 130 -7.33 17.75 -3.02
CA ASN A 130 -8.29 18.74 -2.55
C ASN A 130 -8.37 18.68 -1.02
N GLU A 131 -9.11 19.60 -0.41
CA GLU A 131 -9.26 19.70 1.05
C GLU A 131 -9.97 18.51 1.68
N ASP A 132 -10.77 17.75 0.91
CA ASP A 132 -11.51 16.58 1.39
C ASP A 132 -10.65 15.30 1.47
N HIS A 133 -9.49 15.28 0.80
CA HIS A 133 -8.62 14.11 0.80
C HIS A 133 -7.93 13.93 2.16
N THR A 134 -7.92 12.70 2.65
CA THR A 134 -7.26 12.33 3.91
C THR A 134 -5.83 11.85 3.69
N HIS A 135 -5.55 11.26 2.53
CA HIS A 135 -4.25 10.69 2.19
C HIS A 135 -3.91 10.89 0.71
N LEU A 136 -2.65 10.69 0.37
CA LEU A 136 -2.08 10.75 -0.97
C LEU A 136 -1.25 9.50 -1.25
N GLU A 137 -1.41 8.93 -2.44
CA GLU A 137 -0.60 7.81 -2.92
C GLU A 137 0.86 8.23 -3.14
N ILE A 138 1.81 7.38 -2.72
CA ILE A 138 3.25 7.68 -2.91
C ILE A 138 3.64 7.58 -4.39
N ASP A 139 3.31 6.46 -5.04
CA ASP A 139 3.53 6.25 -6.47
C ASP A 139 2.53 5.19 -6.98
N PRO A 140 1.64 5.51 -7.93
CA PRO A 140 0.62 4.56 -8.40
C PRO A 140 1.18 3.24 -8.98
N SER A 141 2.44 3.20 -9.40
CA SER A 141 3.05 1.98 -9.95
C SER A 141 3.27 0.90 -8.89
N THR A 142 3.27 1.24 -7.59
CA THR A 142 3.42 0.27 -6.49
C THR A 142 2.21 -0.66 -6.34
N MET A 143 1.11 -0.39 -7.06
CA MET A 143 0.01 -1.33 -7.20
C MET A 143 0.44 -2.63 -7.89
N LEU A 144 1.46 -2.57 -8.75
CA LEU A 144 2.00 -3.74 -9.45
C LEU A 144 3.05 -4.46 -8.58
N GLY A 145 2.94 -5.78 -8.50
CA GLY A 145 3.99 -6.61 -7.91
C GLY A 145 5.24 -6.67 -8.79
N ILE A 146 6.33 -7.27 -8.27
CA ILE A 146 7.65 -7.30 -8.92
C ILE A 146 7.59 -7.79 -10.38
N CYS A 147 6.90 -8.90 -10.67
CA CYS A 147 6.86 -9.45 -12.03
C CYS A 147 6.03 -8.62 -13.01
N ALA A 148 4.92 -8.01 -12.56
CA ALA A 148 4.13 -7.12 -13.41
C ALA A 148 4.81 -5.76 -13.58
N GLY A 149 5.56 -5.34 -12.57
CA GLY A 149 6.24 -4.05 -12.52
C GLY A 149 7.43 -3.91 -13.48
N ILE A 150 7.97 -5.01 -14.01
CA ILE A 150 9.02 -4.94 -15.03
C ILE A 150 8.46 -4.68 -16.45
N ILE A 151 7.14 -4.78 -16.63
CA ILE A 151 6.50 -4.61 -17.94
C ILE A 151 6.55 -3.12 -18.32
N PRO A 152 7.22 -2.75 -19.42
CA PRO A 152 7.23 -1.36 -19.86
C PRO A 152 5.83 -0.97 -20.37
N PHE A 153 5.36 0.23 -19.99
CA PHE A 153 4.07 0.78 -20.41
C PHE A 153 2.89 -0.20 -20.21
N SER A 154 2.80 -0.81 -19.02
CA SER A 154 1.76 -1.79 -18.67
C SER A 154 0.34 -1.25 -18.83
N ASP A 155 0.15 0.06 -18.69
CA ASP A 155 -1.11 0.79 -18.88
C ASP A 155 -1.57 0.85 -20.35
N HIS A 156 -0.67 0.67 -21.31
CA HIS A 156 -0.99 0.63 -22.75
C HIS A 156 -1.33 -0.77 -23.26
N ASN A 157 -1.18 -1.79 -22.40
CA ASN A 157 -1.48 -3.18 -22.71
C ASN A 157 -2.87 -3.57 -22.19
N SER A 158 -3.48 -4.57 -22.82
CA SER A 158 -4.67 -5.19 -22.23
C SER A 158 -4.30 -5.99 -20.98
N SER A 159 -5.15 -5.96 -19.95
CA SER A 159 -4.92 -6.67 -18.68
C SER A 159 -4.51 -8.15 -18.84
N PRO A 160 -5.12 -8.96 -19.73
CA PRO A 160 -4.70 -10.35 -19.93
C PRO A 160 -3.25 -10.49 -20.43
N ARG A 161 -2.74 -9.52 -21.22
CA ARG A 161 -1.35 -9.53 -21.69
C ARG A 161 -0.37 -9.28 -20.54
N ASN A 162 -0.70 -8.35 -19.65
CA ASN A 162 0.10 -8.09 -18.46
C ASN A 162 0.15 -9.32 -17.54
N THR A 163 -0.99 -9.99 -17.33
CA THR A 163 -1.06 -11.22 -16.52
C THR A 163 -0.23 -12.36 -17.12
N MET A 164 -0.28 -12.54 -18.44
CA MET A 164 0.54 -13.54 -19.11
C MET A 164 2.03 -13.24 -18.97
N GLU A 165 2.44 -11.99 -19.19
CA GLU A 165 3.84 -11.61 -19.04
C GLU A 165 4.32 -11.80 -17.60
N ALA A 166 3.55 -11.37 -16.60
CA ALA A 166 3.92 -11.59 -15.20
C ALA A 166 4.11 -13.08 -14.84
N GLY A 167 3.44 -13.99 -15.56
CA GLY A 167 3.67 -15.43 -15.48
C GLY A 167 4.92 -15.90 -16.23
N MET A 168 5.15 -15.39 -17.45
CA MET A 168 6.26 -15.76 -18.32
C MET A 168 7.61 -15.18 -17.87
N THR A 169 7.63 -14.00 -17.27
CA THR A 169 8.82 -13.37 -16.68
C THR A 169 9.57 -14.32 -15.75
N LYS A 170 8.83 -15.11 -14.94
CA LYS A 170 9.42 -16.08 -13.99
C LYS A 170 10.10 -17.27 -14.67
N GLN A 171 9.83 -17.47 -15.96
CA GLN A 171 10.35 -18.56 -16.77
C GLN A 171 11.52 -18.12 -17.67
N ALA A 172 11.76 -16.81 -17.77
CA ALA A 172 12.81 -16.26 -18.60
C ALA A 172 14.19 -16.72 -18.13
N LEU A 173 15.09 -16.95 -19.09
CA LEU A 173 16.44 -17.45 -18.82
C LEU A 173 17.40 -16.29 -18.62
N GLY A 174 18.18 -16.35 -17.55
CA GLY A 174 19.17 -15.35 -17.19
C GLY A 174 20.18 -15.90 -16.22
N LEU A 175 20.99 -15.02 -15.65
CA LEU A 175 21.89 -15.38 -14.55
C LEU A 175 21.09 -15.43 -13.24
N TYR A 176 20.65 -16.61 -12.83
CA TYR A 176 19.84 -16.77 -11.62
C TYR A 176 20.64 -16.58 -10.31
N VAL A 177 21.94 -16.89 -10.30
CA VAL A 177 22.85 -16.65 -9.17
C VAL A 177 24.29 -16.48 -9.67
N SER A 178 25.10 -15.67 -9.01
CA SER A 178 26.51 -15.45 -9.38
C SER A 178 27.39 -16.69 -9.16
N TYR A 179 27.15 -17.44 -8.07
CA TYR A 179 27.93 -18.62 -7.69
C TYR A 179 27.36 -19.93 -8.26
N TYR A 180 26.86 -19.90 -9.51
CA TYR A 180 26.23 -21.07 -10.11
C TYR A 180 27.24 -22.18 -10.44
N SER A 181 28.51 -21.86 -10.72
CA SER A 181 29.53 -22.82 -11.14
C SER A 181 29.88 -23.89 -10.09
N PHE A 182 29.66 -23.57 -8.81
CA PHE A 182 29.96 -24.46 -7.69
C PHE A 182 28.70 -25.06 -7.06
N ARG A 183 27.53 -24.73 -7.60
CA ARG A 183 26.24 -25.13 -7.09
C ARG A 183 25.74 -26.35 -7.87
N THR A 184 25.32 -27.37 -7.13
CA THR A 184 24.73 -28.59 -7.72
C THR A 184 23.21 -28.53 -7.63
N ASP A 185 22.59 -27.74 -8.50
CA ASP A 185 21.13 -27.73 -8.65
C ASP A 185 20.69 -28.88 -9.58
N THR A 186 19.54 -29.51 -9.29
CA THR A 186 19.01 -30.62 -10.10
C THR A 186 18.74 -30.24 -11.56
N ARG A 187 18.27 -29.00 -11.79
CA ARG A 187 18.06 -28.43 -13.11
C ARG A 187 18.29 -26.92 -13.05
N ALA A 188 19.24 -26.44 -13.84
CA ALA A 188 19.52 -25.02 -14.00
C ALA A 188 19.61 -24.67 -15.48
N LEU A 189 19.12 -23.49 -15.83
CA LEU A 189 19.20 -22.95 -17.18
C LEU A 189 19.89 -21.58 -17.09
N LEU A 190 20.82 -21.34 -18.01
CA LEU A 190 21.64 -20.14 -18.05
C LEU A 190 21.60 -19.54 -19.45
N LEU A 191 21.42 -18.23 -19.53
CA LEU A 191 21.60 -17.46 -20.75
C LEU A 191 23.06 -17.01 -20.84
N HIS A 192 23.75 -17.29 -21.96
CA HIS A 192 25.17 -16.99 -22.13
C HIS A 192 25.47 -15.49 -22.23
N HIS A 193 24.63 -14.73 -22.94
CA HIS A 193 24.85 -13.31 -23.20
C HIS A 193 23.61 -12.50 -22.84
N PRO A 194 23.22 -12.43 -21.55
CA PRO A 194 22.10 -11.62 -21.12
C PRO A 194 22.42 -10.13 -21.34
N GLN A 195 21.40 -9.34 -21.66
CA GLN A 195 21.51 -7.91 -21.84
C GLN A 195 20.47 -7.18 -20.98
N THR A 196 20.86 -6.04 -20.43
CA THR A 196 19.94 -5.14 -19.75
C THR A 196 18.91 -4.60 -20.75
N PRO A 197 17.61 -4.56 -20.40
CA PRO A 197 16.60 -4.00 -21.28
C PRO A 197 16.88 -2.51 -21.54
N ILE A 198 16.71 -2.08 -22.79
CA ILE A 198 16.91 -0.67 -23.19
C ILE A 198 15.86 0.23 -22.53
N VAL A 199 14.62 -0.23 -22.45
CA VAL A 199 13.51 0.47 -21.77
C VAL A 199 13.34 -0.16 -20.39
N LYS A 200 13.48 0.64 -19.34
CA LYS A 200 13.38 0.20 -17.95
C LYS A 200 12.20 0.84 -17.22
N THR A 201 11.73 0.17 -16.18
CA THR A 201 10.79 0.71 -15.19
C THR A 201 11.53 1.00 -13.88
N ARG A 202 10.96 1.84 -13.01
CA ARG A 202 11.54 2.11 -11.68
C ARG A 202 11.68 0.85 -10.83
N ILE A 203 10.79 -0.13 -11.03
CA ILE A 203 10.81 -1.41 -10.30
C ILE A 203 12.03 -2.25 -10.69
N ILE A 204 12.50 -2.18 -11.94
CA ILE A 204 13.75 -2.85 -12.37
C ILE A 204 14.94 -2.31 -11.56
N ASP A 205 15.03 -0.99 -11.40
CA ASP A 205 16.12 -0.36 -10.67
C ASP A 205 16.01 -0.64 -9.16
N SER A 206 14.82 -0.53 -8.57
CA SER A 206 14.58 -0.83 -7.15
C SER A 206 14.88 -2.29 -6.77
N THR A 207 14.68 -3.23 -7.70
CA THR A 207 14.95 -4.66 -7.48
C THR A 207 16.34 -5.09 -7.93
N ASN A 208 17.13 -4.17 -8.51
CA ASN A 208 18.43 -4.43 -9.13
C ASN A 208 18.38 -5.55 -10.18
N TYR A 209 17.26 -5.64 -10.91
CA TYR A 209 17.05 -6.67 -11.92
C TYR A 209 18.00 -6.51 -13.12
N ASP A 210 18.47 -5.29 -13.37
CA ASP A 210 19.44 -4.96 -14.40
C ASP A 210 20.85 -5.54 -14.15
N LEU A 211 21.20 -5.87 -12.90
CA LEU A 211 22.43 -6.58 -12.56
C LEU A 211 22.40 -8.06 -12.98
N ARG A 212 21.19 -8.63 -13.14
CA ARG A 212 20.97 -10.03 -13.52
C ARG A 212 19.80 -10.15 -14.50
N PRO A 213 19.90 -9.55 -15.69
CA PRO A 213 18.78 -9.52 -16.62
C PRO A 213 18.54 -10.91 -17.21
N SER A 214 17.28 -11.22 -17.52
CA SER A 214 16.89 -12.44 -18.23
C SER A 214 16.29 -12.10 -19.59
N GLY A 215 17.15 -11.86 -20.58
CA GLY A 215 16.73 -11.52 -21.94
C GLY A 215 17.87 -10.97 -22.80
N GLN A 216 17.55 -10.66 -24.05
CA GLN A 216 18.41 -9.95 -25.00
C GLN A 216 17.59 -8.92 -25.77
N ASN A 217 18.21 -7.81 -26.17
CA ASN A 217 17.57 -6.81 -27.01
C ASN A 217 17.69 -7.24 -28.48
N PHE A 218 16.56 -7.42 -29.14
CA PHE A 218 16.49 -7.76 -30.57
C PHE A 218 16.03 -6.56 -31.39
N VAL A 219 16.54 -6.45 -32.63
CA VAL A 219 15.98 -5.53 -33.63
C VAL A 219 14.79 -6.22 -34.27
N VAL A 220 13.58 -5.73 -33.99
CA VAL A 220 12.33 -6.32 -34.46
C VAL A 220 11.79 -5.50 -35.63
N ALA A 221 11.58 -6.14 -36.79
CA ALA A 221 10.88 -5.55 -37.94
C ALA A 221 9.46 -6.10 -38.00
N LEU A 222 8.46 -5.24 -37.82
CA LEU A 222 7.05 -5.62 -37.89
C LEU A 222 6.55 -5.56 -39.34
N MET A 223 6.64 -6.68 -40.04
CA MET A 223 6.13 -6.83 -41.41
C MET A 223 5.71 -8.28 -41.66
N SER A 224 4.79 -8.49 -42.61
CA SER A 224 4.57 -9.83 -43.16
C SER A 224 5.75 -10.15 -44.09
N TYR A 225 6.50 -11.20 -43.77
CA TYR A 225 7.64 -11.66 -44.54
C TYR A 225 7.64 -13.19 -44.57
N GLU A 226 7.71 -13.77 -45.77
CA GLU A 226 7.72 -15.23 -46.04
C GLU A 226 6.51 -16.06 -45.57
N GLY A 227 5.55 -15.50 -44.83
CA GLY A 227 4.24 -16.12 -44.51
C GLY A 227 3.97 -16.20 -43.01
#